data_AF-A0A933IVB9-F1
#
_entry.id   AF-A0A933IVB9-F1
#
_cell.length_a   1.000
_cell.length_b   1.000
_cell.length_c   1.000
_cell.angle_alpha   90.00
_cell.angle_beta   90.00
_cell.angle_gamma   90.00
#
_symmetry.space_group_name_H-M   'P 1'
#
loop_
_entity.id
_entity.type
_entity.pdbx_description
1 polymer ?
#
loop_
_entity_poly.entity_id
_entity_poly.type
_entity_poly.pdbx_seq_one_letter_code
_entity_poly.pdbx_strand_id
1 'polypeptide(L)'
;MSYVKHFKHADDIVNHLNAVIPTLTDPLLQAKYVGFVAVAAVTVYELAIKSVFIEFGTKKHRVFGTFTESYFDRINGKIRLPTIKDDYIKRFGERYKKRFEKKLERISEDYLRKNKRDIKSSYGNLITWRNDFAHEGRLRTTATYSEAVQSYEDGKEIIRCLAETMRS
;
A
#
# COMPACT_ATOMS: atom_id res chain seq x y z
N MET A 1 0.39 -11.91 10.96
CA MET A 1 -0.48 -12.17 9.77
C MET A 1 0.43 -12.36 8.58
N SER A 2 0.08 -13.19 7.59
CA SER A 2 1.06 -13.55 6.56
C SER A 2 1.44 -12.35 5.68
N TYR A 3 0.58 -11.34 5.56
CA TYR A 3 0.84 -10.17 4.71
C TYR A 3 2.11 -9.38 5.09
N VAL A 4 2.53 -9.40 6.37
CA VAL A 4 3.70 -8.64 6.86
C VAL A 4 4.99 -9.12 6.19
N LYS A 5 5.06 -10.40 5.80
CA LYS A 5 6.25 -10.97 5.14
C LYS A 5 6.54 -10.32 3.79
N HIS A 6 5.53 -9.74 3.13
CA HIS A 6 5.68 -9.07 1.85
C HIS A 6 6.44 -7.75 1.97
N PHE A 7 6.40 -7.11 3.14
CA PHE A 7 7.16 -5.87 3.37
C PHE A 7 8.64 -6.12 3.56
N LYS A 8 9.03 -7.27 4.15
CA LYS A 8 10.41 -7.56 4.51
C LYS A 8 11.40 -7.28 3.38
N HIS A 9 11.10 -7.72 2.16
CA HIS A 9 12.00 -7.50 1.03
C HIS A 9 12.13 -6.02 0.65
N ALA A 10 11.03 -5.27 0.65
CA ALA A 10 11.06 -3.84 0.40
C ALA A 10 11.72 -3.07 1.57
N ASP A 11 11.49 -3.50 2.81
CA ASP A 11 12.10 -2.94 4.01
C ASP A 11 13.63 -3.09 3.95
N ASP A 12 14.13 -4.28 3.63
CA ASP A 12 15.57 -4.55 3.51
C ASP A 12 16.22 -3.64 2.45
N ILE A 13 15.56 -3.47 1.30
CA ILE A 13 16.05 -2.59 0.23
C ILE A 13 15.97 -1.11 0.64
N VAL A 14 14.86 -0.65 1.20
CA VAL A 14 14.68 0.74 1.65
C VAL A 14 15.70 1.08 2.73
N ASN A 15 15.96 0.17 3.67
CA ASN A 15 16.97 0.35 4.70
C ASN A 15 18.38 0.49 4.11
N HIS A 16 18.72 -0.33 3.12
CA HIS A 16 19.99 -0.18 2.40
C HIS A 16 20.08 1.16 1.66
N LEU A 17 19.02 1.54 0.93
CA LEU A 17 18.96 2.77 0.14
C LEU A 17 18.98 4.03 1.02
N ASN A 18 18.46 3.98 2.25
CA ASN A 18 18.51 5.08 3.21
C ASN A 18 19.95 5.48 3.57
N ALA A 19 20.91 4.56 3.49
CA ALA A 19 22.33 4.88 3.73
C ALA A 19 23.02 5.46 2.48
N VAL A 20 22.58 5.05 1.29
CA VAL A 20 23.27 5.36 0.03
C VAL A 20 22.76 6.66 -0.59
N ILE A 21 21.45 6.87 -0.64
CA ILE A 21 20.84 7.98 -1.38
C ILE A 21 21.21 9.37 -0.85
N PRO A 22 21.31 9.61 0.48
CA PRO A 22 21.74 10.91 1.00
C PRO A 22 23.14 11.33 0.54
N THR A 23 24.00 10.37 0.15
CA THR A 23 25.35 10.66 -0.35
C THR A 23 25.40 11.01 -1.83
N LEU A 24 24.30 10.82 -2.57
CA LEU A 24 24.23 11.11 -3.99
C LEU A 24 24.09 12.62 -4.22
N THR A 25 24.94 13.18 -5.07
CA THR A 25 24.89 14.60 -5.45
C THR A 25 24.04 14.87 -6.69
N ASP A 26 23.70 13.85 -7.47
CA ASP A 26 22.90 13.98 -8.70
C ASP A 26 21.39 14.01 -8.39
N PRO A 27 20.70 15.15 -8.58
CA PRO A 27 19.28 15.29 -8.30
C PRO A 27 18.39 14.43 -9.21
N LEU A 28 18.80 14.18 -10.46
CA LEU A 28 18.02 13.35 -11.40
C LEU A 28 18.05 11.90 -10.96
N LEU A 29 19.19 11.43 -10.45
CA LEU A 29 19.32 10.09 -9.91
C LEU A 29 18.48 9.93 -8.63
N GLN A 30 18.48 10.92 -7.73
CA GLN A 30 17.60 10.92 -6.56
C GLN A 30 16.11 10.84 -6.95
N ALA A 31 15.68 11.59 -7.96
CA ALA A 31 14.31 11.54 -8.47
C ALA A 31 13.94 10.16 -9.06
N LYS A 32 14.89 9.48 -9.72
CA LYS A 32 14.67 8.09 -10.17
C LYS A 32 14.46 7.15 -8.99
N TYR A 33 15.21 7.30 -7.90
CA TYR A 33 15.04 6.47 -6.71
C TYR A 33 13.70 6.67 -6.02
N VAL A 34 13.11 7.87 -6.05
CA VAL A 34 11.71 8.09 -5.63
C VAL A 34 10.76 7.18 -6.41
N GLY A 35 10.92 7.14 -7.74
CA GLY A 35 10.16 6.26 -8.61
C GLY A 35 10.35 4.77 -8.28
N PHE A 36 11.59 4.34 -8.07
CA PHE A 36 11.90 2.96 -7.67
C PHE A 36 11.25 2.57 -6.34
N VAL A 37 11.33 3.42 -5.31
CA VAL A 37 10.65 3.19 -4.03
C VAL A 37 9.15 3.12 -4.22
N ALA A 38 8.56 4.01 -5.02
CA ALA A 38 7.12 3.99 -5.28
C ALA A 38 6.67 2.68 -5.97
N VAL A 39 7.44 2.18 -6.93
CA VAL A 39 7.20 0.88 -7.57
C VAL A 39 7.25 -0.24 -6.53
N ALA A 40 8.35 -0.34 -5.76
CA ALA A 40 8.52 -1.38 -4.76
C ALA A 40 7.39 -1.36 -3.70
N ALA A 41 7.08 -0.17 -3.18
CA ALA A 41 6.01 0.06 -2.19
C ALA A 41 4.65 -0.42 -2.70
N VAL A 42 4.26 0.01 -3.91
CA VAL A 42 2.98 -0.36 -4.51
C VAL A 42 2.88 -1.86 -4.78
N THR A 43 3.96 -2.49 -5.23
CA THR A 43 4.01 -3.94 -5.44
C THR A 43 3.81 -4.71 -4.13
N VAL A 44 4.50 -4.33 -3.04
CA VAL A 44 4.34 -5.03 -1.75
C VAL A 44 2.97 -4.77 -1.12
N TYR A 45 2.38 -3.58 -1.32
CA TYR A 45 1.00 -3.33 -0.93
C TYR A 45 0.02 -4.25 -1.65
N GLU A 46 0.18 -4.41 -2.96
CA GLU A 46 -0.66 -5.30 -3.75
C GLU A 46 -0.61 -6.75 -3.23
N LEU A 47 0.60 -7.29 -3.04
CA LEU A 47 0.79 -8.64 -2.50
C LEU A 47 0.19 -8.80 -1.10
N ALA A 48 0.35 -7.77 -0.26
CA ALA A 48 -0.24 -7.76 1.07
C ALA A 48 -1.77 -7.73 1.04
N ILE A 49 -2.37 -6.90 0.19
CA ILE A 49 -3.82 -6.82 -0.01
C ILE A 49 -4.37 -8.16 -0.51
N LYS A 50 -3.74 -8.76 -1.54
CA LYS A 50 -4.11 -10.09 -2.05
C LYS A 50 -4.12 -11.12 -0.91
N SER A 51 -3.05 -11.15 -0.12
CA SER A 51 -2.91 -12.09 0.99
C SER A 51 -3.98 -11.91 2.07
N VAL A 52 -4.32 -10.67 2.43
CA VAL A 52 -5.37 -10.39 3.41
C VAL A 52 -6.72 -10.96 2.97
N PHE A 53 -7.11 -10.72 1.71
CA PHE A 53 -8.38 -11.23 1.20
C PHE A 53 -8.40 -12.75 1.05
N ILE A 54 -7.33 -13.34 0.50
CA ILE A 54 -7.22 -14.80 0.32
C ILE A 54 -7.26 -15.52 1.68
N GLU A 55 -6.53 -15.03 2.67
CA GLU A 55 -6.58 -15.57 4.03
C GLU A 55 -8.00 -15.48 4.62
N PHE A 56 -8.68 -14.35 4.42
CA PHE A 56 -10.04 -14.19 4.90
C PHE A 56 -11.01 -15.18 4.26
N GLY A 57 -10.99 -15.29 2.93
CA GLY A 57 -11.84 -16.20 2.18
C GLY A 57 -11.61 -17.65 2.60
N THR A 58 -10.33 -18.05 2.72
CA THR A 58 -9.93 -19.40 3.12
C THR A 58 -10.39 -19.74 4.55
N LYS A 59 -10.31 -18.78 5.49
CA LYS A 59 -10.79 -18.95 6.87
C LYS A 59 -12.32 -19.09 6.94
N LYS A 60 -13.07 -18.53 6.00
CA LYS A 60 -14.53 -18.71 5.95
C LYS A 60 -14.92 -20.07 5.41
N HIS A 61 -14.31 -20.49 4.28
CA HIS A 61 -14.52 -21.82 3.71
C HIS A 61 -13.46 -22.11 2.64
N ARG A 62 -12.99 -23.37 2.54
CA ARG A 62 -11.94 -23.77 1.59
C ARG A 62 -12.27 -23.40 0.14
N VAL A 63 -13.46 -23.76 -0.34
CA VAL A 63 -13.90 -23.47 -1.73
C VAL A 63 -13.96 -21.96 -1.99
N PHE A 64 -14.39 -21.18 -0.99
CA PHE A 64 -14.43 -19.73 -1.10
C PHE A 64 -13.03 -19.12 -1.13
N GLY A 65 -12.08 -19.72 -0.39
CA GLY A 65 -10.64 -19.41 -0.50
C GLY A 65 -10.12 -19.58 -1.93
N THR A 66 -10.37 -20.71 -2.58
CA THR A 66 -9.96 -20.97 -3.97
C THR A 66 -10.57 -19.97 -4.95
N PHE A 67 -11.85 -19.63 -4.80
CA PHE A 67 -12.48 -18.59 -5.62
C PHE A 67 -11.82 -17.22 -5.40
N THR A 68 -11.56 -16.87 -4.15
CA THR A 68 -10.93 -15.61 -3.78
C THR A 68 -9.53 -15.51 -4.35
N GLU A 69 -8.73 -16.57 -4.25
CA GLU A 69 -7.40 -16.65 -4.84
C GLU A 69 -7.43 -16.44 -6.36
N SER A 70 -8.28 -17.18 -7.08
CA SER A 70 -8.41 -17.00 -8.54
C SER A 70 -8.88 -15.60 -8.94
N TYR A 71 -9.72 -14.96 -8.14
CA TYR A 71 -10.17 -13.59 -8.40
C TYR A 71 -9.03 -12.58 -8.18
N PHE A 72 -8.31 -12.69 -7.07
CA PHE A 72 -7.27 -11.73 -6.68
C PHE A 72 -5.95 -11.93 -7.43
N ASP A 73 -5.68 -13.11 -7.99
CA ASP A 73 -4.53 -13.35 -8.87
C ASP A 73 -4.54 -12.40 -10.09
N ARG A 74 -5.73 -12.08 -10.60
CA ARG A 74 -5.94 -11.26 -11.80
C ARG A 74 -5.93 -9.76 -11.56
N ILE A 75 -5.87 -9.28 -10.31
CA ILE A 75 -5.86 -7.85 -10.03
C ILE A 75 -4.43 -7.30 -10.08
N ASN A 76 -4.08 -6.60 -11.15
CA ASN A 76 -2.75 -5.99 -11.31
C ASN A 76 -2.85 -4.47 -11.19
N GLY A 77 -2.14 -3.89 -10.23
CA GLY A 77 -2.01 -2.45 -10.02
C GLY A 77 -3.27 -1.72 -9.54
N LYS A 78 -4.38 -2.42 -9.32
CA LYS A 78 -5.67 -1.85 -8.93
C LYS A 78 -5.81 -1.75 -7.40
N ILE A 79 -4.89 -1.01 -6.77
CA ILE A 79 -4.83 -0.92 -5.30
C ILE A 79 -5.28 0.44 -4.75
N ARG A 80 -5.99 1.26 -5.54
CA ARG A 80 -6.50 2.55 -5.05
C ARG A 80 -7.51 2.34 -3.93
N LEU A 81 -7.57 3.25 -2.97
CA LEU A 81 -8.50 3.16 -1.83
C LEU A 81 -9.97 2.96 -2.24
N PRO A 82 -10.53 3.68 -3.23
CA PRO A 82 -11.89 3.43 -3.72
C PRO A 82 -12.06 1.99 -4.22
N THR A 83 -11.12 1.48 -5.02
CA THR A 83 -11.14 0.09 -5.51
C THR A 83 -11.13 -0.91 -4.35
N ILE A 84 -10.29 -0.70 -3.34
CA ILE A 84 -10.25 -1.57 -2.15
C ILE A 84 -11.63 -1.58 -1.46
N LYS A 85 -12.24 -0.41 -1.26
CA LYS A 85 -13.54 -0.27 -0.58
C LYS A 85 -14.69 -0.86 -1.39
N ASP A 86 -14.83 -0.42 -2.62
CA ASP A 86 -16.03 -0.58 -3.43
C ASP A 86 -16.01 -1.85 -4.27
N ASP A 87 -14.84 -2.28 -4.73
CA ASP A 87 -14.71 -3.44 -5.61
C ASP A 87 -14.25 -4.70 -4.87
N TYR A 88 -13.48 -4.56 -3.78
CA TYR A 88 -12.90 -5.70 -3.05
C TYR A 88 -13.63 -5.99 -1.75
N ILE A 89 -13.57 -5.09 -0.76
CA ILE A 89 -14.17 -5.32 0.56
C ILE A 89 -15.69 -5.53 0.44
N LYS A 90 -16.37 -4.73 -0.38
CA LYS A 90 -17.82 -4.80 -0.57
C LYS A 90 -18.31 -6.18 -1.00
N ARG A 91 -17.51 -6.95 -1.76
CA ARG A 91 -17.86 -8.33 -2.18
C ARG A 91 -18.00 -9.31 -1.02
N PHE A 92 -17.33 -9.05 0.09
CA PHE A 92 -17.45 -9.84 1.31
C PHE A 92 -18.62 -9.37 2.20
N GLY A 93 -19.27 -8.26 1.84
CA GLY A 93 -20.46 -7.72 2.48
C GLY A 93 -20.32 -6.26 2.89
N GLU A 94 -21.41 -5.51 2.77
CA GLU A 94 -21.49 -4.07 3.08
C GLU A 94 -21.04 -3.74 4.51
N ARG A 95 -21.26 -4.67 5.46
CA ARG A 95 -20.82 -4.54 6.85
C ARG A 95 -19.30 -4.37 6.97
N TYR A 96 -18.52 -5.03 6.12
CA TYR A 96 -17.06 -4.97 6.14
C TYR A 96 -16.56 -3.65 5.56
N LYS A 97 -17.21 -3.18 4.48
CA LYS A 97 -16.92 -1.87 3.88
C LYS A 97 -17.12 -0.76 4.90
N LYS A 98 -18.31 -0.69 5.52
CA LYS A 98 -18.63 0.33 6.54
C LYS A 98 -17.67 0.25 7.74
N ARG A 99 -17.31 -0.95 8.17
CA ARG A 99 -16.32 -1.16 9.25
C ARG A 99 -14.95 -0.63 8.88
N PHE A 100 -14.48 -0.93 7.66
CA PHE A 100 -13.18 -0.46 7.18
C PHE A 100 -13.17 1.05 7.04
N GLU A 101 -14.20 1.66 6.48
CA GLU A 101 -14.32 3.12 6.35
C GLU A 101 -14.27 3.81 7.72
N LYS A 102 -15.05 3.33 8.69
CA LYS A 102 -15.05 3.88 10.05
C LYS A 102 -13.68 3.74 10.74
N LYS A 103 -13.03 2.58 10.59
CA LYS A 103 -11.68 2.36 11.16
C LYS A 103 -10.63 3.23 10.47
N LEU A 104 -10.66 3.29 9.15
CA LEU A 104 -9.73 4.09 8.35
C LEU A 104 -9.86 5.57 8.67
N GLU A 105 -11.09 6.09 8.84
CA GLU A 105 -11.30 7.48 9.23
C GLU A 105 -10.66 7.78 10.58
N ARG A 106 -10.99 6.96 11.59
CA ARG A 106 -10.42 7.11 12.94
C ARG A 106 -8.89 7.08 12.93
N ILE A 107 -8.29 6.12 12.22
CA ILE A 107 -6.83 6.01 12.15
C ILE A 107 -6.24 7.21 11.40
N SER A 108 -6.87 7.68 10.31
CA SER A 108 -6.43 8.90 9.60
C SER A 108 -6.41 10.11 10.53
N GLU A 109 -7.50 10.33 11.26
CA GLU A 109 -7.63 11.47 12.18
C GLU A 109 -6.60 11.39 13.32
N ASP A 110 -6.44 10.22 13.93
CA ASP A 110 -5.47 9.99 15.00
C ASP A 110 -4.03 10.18 14.48
N TYR A 111 -3.73 9.69 13.28
CA TYR A 111 -2.42 9.81 12.65
C TYR A 111 -2.12 11.26 12.26
N LEU A 112 -3.09 11.99 11.70
CA LEU A 112 -2.97 13.40 11.35
C LEU A 112 -2.70 14.26 12.58
N ARG A 113 -3.38 13.99 13.70
CA ARG A 113 -3.16 14.74 14.95
C ARG A 113 -1.74 14.56 15.49
N LYS A 114 -1.23 13.32 15.46
CA LYS A 114 0.08 12.93 16.01
C LYS A 114 1.26 13.28 15.10
N ASN A 115 1.16 12.95 13.82
CA ASN A 115 2.26 13.03 12.86
C ASN A 115 2.16 14.22 11.90
N LYS A 116 1.05 14.99 11.95
CA LYS A 116 0.76 16.12 11.06
C LYS A 116 0.74 15.74 9.57
N ARG A 117 0.47 14.46 9.28
CA ARG A 117 0.39 13.89 7.94
C ARG A 117 -0.84 12.99 7.80
N ASP A 118 -1.43 12.96 6.62
CA ASP A 118 -2.59 12.11 6.33
C ASP A 118 -2.19 10.85 5.57
N ILE A 119 -2.43 9.68 6.17
CA ILE A 119 -2.01 8.39 5.61
C ILE A 119 -2.71 8.07 4.28
N LYS A 120 -3.95 8.54 4.06
CA LYS A 120 -4.69 8.32 2.81
C LYS A 120 -4.01 9.06 1.66
N SER A 121 -3.60 10.30 1.92
CA SER A 121 -2.86 11.14 0.98
C SER A 121 -1.48 10.54 0.68
N SER A 122 -0.71 10.16 1.71
CA SER A 122 0.59 9.47 1.54
C SER A 122 0.48 8.21 0.67
N TYR A 123 -0.50 7.35 0.95
CA TYR A 123 -0.75 6.15 0.15
C TYR A 123 -1.17 6.45 -1.30
N GLY A 124 -2.05 7.43 -1.50
CA GLY A 124 -2.48 7.87 -2.83
C GLY A 124 -1.33 8.46 -3.66
N ASN A 125 -0.44 9.20 -3.01
CA ASN A 125 0.75 9.78 -3.63
C ASN A 125 1.68 8.71 -4.17
N LEU A 126 1.98 7.65 -3.39
CA LEU A 126 2.82 6.54 -3.86
C LEU A 126 2.26 5.85 -5.10
N ILE A 127 0.94 5.59 -5.14
CA ILE A 127 0.31 5.01 -6.32
C ILE A 127 0.46 5.93 -7.53
N THR A 128 0.33 7.23 -7.30
CA THR A 128 0.49 8.24 -8.35
C THR A 128 1.93 8.29 -8.85
N TRP A 129 2.91 8.39 -7.95
CA TRP A 129 4.34 8.40 -8.29
C TRP A 129 4.77 7.14 -9.04
N ARG A 130 4.25 5.97 -8.63
CA ARG A 130 4.48 4.72 -9.36
C ARG A 130 3.98 4.81 -10.79
N ASN A 131 2.76 5.32 -11.00
CA ASN A 131 2.18 5.40 -12.34
C ASN A 131 2.98 6.36 -13.22
N ASP A 132 3.31 7.54 -12.71
CA ASP A 132 4.07 8.55 -13.44
C ASP A 132 5.46 8.02 -13.82
N PHE A 133 6.13 7.31 -12.91
CA PHE A 133 7.44 6.72 -13.16
C PHE A 133 7.38 5.53 -14.13
N ALA A 134 6.53 4.54 -13.85
CA ALA A 134 6.54 3.26 -14.56
C ALA A 134 5.78 3.29 -15.90
N HIS A 135 4.78 4.16 -16.04
CA HIS A 135 3.95 4.22 -17.25
C HIS A 135 4.19 5.49 -18.07
N GLU A 136 4.46 6.63 -17.43
CA GLU A 136 4.65 7.90 -18.15
C GLU A 136 6.13 8.28 -18.34
N GLY A 137 7.06 7.57 -17.68
CA GLY A 137 8.48 7.91 -17.67
C GLY A 137 8.77 9.29 -17.06
N ARG A 138 7.81 9.86 -16.32
CA ARG A 138 7.89 11.20 -15.75
C ARG A 138 8.51 11.12 -14.37
N LEU A 139 9.57 11.89 -14.18
CA LEU A 139 10.16 12.12 -12.86
C LEU A 139 9.43 13.31 -12.22
N ARG A 140 8.65 13.06 -11.17
CA ARG A 140 8.14 14.17 -10.36
C ARG A 140 9.32 14.80 -9.62
N THR A 141 9.62 16.04 -9.95
CA THR A 141 10.72 16.82 -9.36
C THR A 141 10.38 17.41 -7.99
N THR A 142 9.13 17.28 -7.53
CA THR A 142 8.65 17.89 -6.28
C THR A 142 8.63 16.94 -5.09
N ALA A 143 8.77 15.63 -5.30
CA ALA A 143 8.80 14.65 -4.22
C ALA A 143 10.24 14.23 -3.93
N THR A 144 10.62 14.26 -2.66
CA THR A 144 11.93 13.83 -2.18
C THR A 144 11.94 12.33 -1.87
N TYR A 145 13.13 11.73 -1.87
CA TYR A 145 13.31 10.34 -1.47
C TYR A 145 12.79 10.07 -0.05
N SER A 146 13.06 10.98 0.89
CA SER A 146 12.55 10.90 2.26
C SER A 146 11.03 10.89 2.34
N GLU A 147 10.34 11.69 1.52
CA GLU A 147 8.88 11.70 1.46
C GLU A 147 8.33 10.39 0.87
N ALA A 148 9.05 9.80 -0.10
CA ALA A 148 8.69 8.50 -0.66
C ALA A 148 8.77 7.38 0.38
N VAL A 149 9.86 7.33 1.13
CA VAL A 149 10.05 6.37 2.23
C VAL A 149 9.05 6.60 3.35
N GLN A 150 8.81 7.85 3.75
CA GLN A 150 7.82 8.16 4.77
C GLN A 150 6.41 7.76 4.32
N SER A 151 6.06 8.04 3.06
CA SER A 151 4.76 7.62 2.50
C SER A 151 4.63 6.11 2.45
N TYR A 152 5.76 5.39 2.30
CA TYR A 152 5.79 3.93 2.35
C TYR A 152 5.48 3.41 3.76
N GLU A 153 6.05 4.02 4.79
CA GLU A 153 5.70 3.66 6.17
C GLU A 153 4.24 4.02 6.50
N ASP A 154 3.78 5.20 6.09
CA ASP A 154 2.39 5.65 6.31
C ASP A 154 1.38 4.71 5.64
N GLY A 155 1.67 4.23 4.43
CA GLY A 155 0.78 3.35 3.69
C GLY A 155 0.64 1.95 4.30
N LYS A 156 1.64 1.47 5.06
CA LYS A 156 1.52 0.20 5.83
C LYS A 156 0.39 0.24 6.84
N GLU A 157 0.07 1.42 7.41
CA GLU A 157 -1.05 1.58 8.34
C GLU A 157 -2.42 1.35 7.67
N ILE A 158 -2.55 1.68 6.38
CA ILE A 158 -3.76 1.36 5.61
C ILE A 158 -3.90 -0.15 5.44
N ILE A 159 -2.80 -0.84 5.11
CA ILE A 159 -2.81 -2.30 4.94
C ILE A 159 -3.10 -3.00 6.28
N ARG A 160 -2.55 -2.48 7.37
CA ARG A 160 -2.87 -2.93 8.73
C ARG A 160 -4.35 -2.76 9.05
N CYS A 161 -4.91 -1.58 8.79
CA CYS A 161 -6.34 -1.31 8.98
C CYS A 161 -7.23 -2.27 8.18
N LEU A 162 -6.84 -2.56 6.93
CA LEU A 162 -7.52 -3.54 6.08
C LEU A 162 -7.48 -4.94 6.71
N ALA A 163 -6.29 -5.40 7.10
CA ALA A 163 -6.09 -6.71 7.72
C ALA A 163 -6.89 -6.86 9.03
N GLU A 164 -6.89 -5.85 9.89
CA GLU A 164 -7.69 -5.83 11.11
C GLU A 164 -9.20 -5.80 10.85
N THR A 165 -9.64 -5.21 9.75
CA THR A 165 -11.05 -5.24 9.34
C THR A 165 -11.45 -6.64 8.90
N MET A 166 -10.63 -7.28 8.06
CA MET A 166 -10.91 -8.60 7.52
C MET A 166 -10.66 -9.73 8.53
N ARG A 167 -10.01 -9.50 9.66
CA ARG A 167 -9.83 -10.54 10.70
C ARG A 167 -11.12 -10.91 11.45
N SER A 168 -12.19 -10.14 11.30
CA SER A 168 -13.37 -10.13 12.18
C SER A 168 -14.72 -10.41 11.51
#